data_AF-A0A7V9F2A8-F1
#
_entry.id   AF-A0A7V9F2A8-F1
#
_cell.length_a   1.000
_cell.length_b   1.000
_cell.length_c   1.000
_cell.angle_alpha   90.00
_cell.angle_beta   90.00
_cell.angle_gamma   90.00
#
_symmetry.space_group_name_H-M   'P 1'
#
loop_
_entity.id
_entity.type
_entity.pdbx_description
1 polymer ?
#
loop_
_entity_poly.entity_id
_entity_poly.type
_entity_poly.pdbx_seq_one_letter_code
_entity_poly.pdbx_strand_id
1 'polypeptide(L)'
;VLLRCTVRDPKPEPVGKSFTAAAVELALASYPGFTLTAPPGPASPYGVYRAAYVDRSAVTHTVVHADGRREQIADPSKSTSTVEDASGTRPSPYPHAADTLTRRMPLGTFVHARSGDKGGDANLGLWIAHDDSPRYDARVAWLSKLITPTRVRELIPEAADLDVEVYLLPNLGGVNVLIRGLLGDGVAAGTRFDPQAKGLGEWVRSRLVSIEERLL
;
A
#
# COMPACT_ATOMS: atom_id res chain seq x y z
N VAL A 1 -20.30 -2.26 -17.52
CA VAL A 1 -19.35 -2.93 -16.60
C VAL A 1 -19.43 -4.41 -16.88
N LEU A 2 -18.30 -5.08 -17.18
CA LEU A 2 -18.26 -6.53 -17.35
C LEU A 2 -18.03 -7.18 -15.98
N LEU A 3 -18.83 -8.18 -15.62
CA LEU A 3 -18.60 -8.98 -14.42
C LEU A 3 -17.37 -9.86 -14.63
N ARG A 4 -16.38 -9.76 -13.73
CA ARG A 4 -15.24 -10.68 -13.68
C ARG A 4 -15.29 -11.46 -12.37
N CYS A 5 -15.45 -12.78 -12.47
CA CYS A 5 -15.35 -13.68 -11.32
C CYS A 5 -13.99 -14.39 -11.35
N THR A 6 -13.28 -14.43 -10.23
CA THR A 6 -12.02 -15.18 -10.07
C THR A 6 -12.14 -16.00 -8.81
N VAL A 7 -11.83 -17.30 -8.89
CA VAL A 7 -11.89 -18.24 -7.77
C VAL A 7 -10.55 -18.96 -7.66
N ARG A 8 -10.12 -19.23 -6.44
CA ARG A 8 -8.84 -19.87 -6.12
C ARG A 8 -9.11 -21.01 -5.14
N ASP A 9 -8.40 -22.12 -5.31
CA ASP A 9 -8.45 -23.27 -4.41
C ASP A 9 -7.06 -23.93 -4.38
N PRO A 10 -6.62 -24.49 -3.24
CA PRO A 10 -5.38 -25.26 -3.16
C PRO A 10 -5.31 -26.46 -4.12
N LYS A 11 -6.47 -26.93 -4.62
CA LYS A 11 -6.62 -28.01 -5.58
C LYS A 11 -7.27 -27.51 -6.88
N PRO A 12 -6.89 -28.04 -8.06
CA PRO A 12 -7.45 -27.58 -9.33
C PRO A 12 -8.90 -28.02 -9.56
N GLU A 13 -9.34 -29.13 -8.96
CA GLU A 13 -10.65 -29.73 -9.26
C GLU A 13 -11.83 -28.83 -8.86
N PRO A 14 -11.89 -28.23 -7.65
CA PRO A 14 -13.03 -27.40 -7.24
C PRO A 14 -13.26 -26.17 -8.11
N VAL A 15 -12.18 -25.56 -8.61
CA VAL A 15 -12.20 -24.34 -9.45
C VAL A 15 -12.15 -24.62 -10.95
N GLY A 16 -12.17 -25.90 -11.33
CA GLY A 16 -12.20 -26.33 -12.72
C GLY A 16 -13.61 -26.35 -13.29
N LYS A 17 -13.91 -27.40 -14.06
CA LYS A 17 -15.16 -27.54 -14.81
C LYS A 17 -16.41 -27.54 -13.93
N SER A 18 -16.33 -28.05 -12.70
CA SER A 18 -17.45 -28.08 -11.76
C SER A 18 -17.97 -26.67 -11.43
N PHE A 19 -17.07 -25.72 -11.22
CA PHE A 19 -17.43 -24.33 -10.96
C PHE A 19 -17.88 -23.61 -12.24
N THR A 20 -17.11 -23.75 -13.32
CA THR A 20 -17.38 -23.00 -14.56
C THR A 20 -18.64 -23.47 -15.27
N ALA A 21 -18.96 -24.77 -15.24
CA ALA A 21 -20.19 -25.31 -15.83
C ALA A 21 -21.43 -24.72 -15.15
N ALA A 22 -21.50 -24.76 -13.82
CA ALA A 22 -22.63 -24.20 -13.07
C ALA A 22 -22.84 -22.71 -13.36
N ALA A 23 -21.76 -21.92 -13.44
CA ALA A 23 -21.84 -20.50 -13.77
C ALA A 23 -22.35 -20.25 -15.20
N VAL A 24 -21.89 -21.03 -16.17
CA VAL A 24 -22.33 -20.92 -17.58
C VAL A 24 -23.77 -21.36 -17.73
N GLU A 25 -24.17 -22.47 -17.13
CA GLU A 25 -25.53 -23.01 -17.17
C GLU A 25 -26.53 -22.03 -16.55
N LEU A 26 -26.20 -21.45 -15.40
CA LEU A 26 -27.03 -20.43 -14.76
C LEU A 26 -27.17 -19.17 -15.63
N ALA A 27 -26.09 -18.75 -16.29
CA ALA A 27 -26.11 -17.57 -17.14
C ALA A 27 -26.89 -17.81 -18.44
N LEU A 28 -26.76 -18.98 -19.07
CA LEU A 28 -27.54 -19.37 -20.24
C LEU A 28 -29.04 -19.48 -19.93
N ALA A 29 -29.40 -19.83 -18.70
CA ALA A 29 -30.78 -19.88 -18.24
C ALA A 29 -31.38 -18.50 -17.90
N SER A 30 -30.59 -17.43 -17.93
CA SER A 30 -31.02 -16.11 -17.42
C SER A 30 -31.82 -15.28 -18.43
N TYR A 31 -31.24 -14.95 -19.59
CA TYR A 31 -31.90 -14.13 -20.61
C TYR A 31 -31.57 -14.60 -22.04
N PRO A 32 -32.52 -14.47 -23.00
CA PRO A 32 -32.28 -14.82 -24.39
C PRO A 32 -31.16 -13.99 -25.02
N GLY A 33 -30.23 -14.64 -25.72
CA GLY A 33 -29.10 -13.97 -26.37
C GLY A 33 -27.91 -13.70 -25.45
N PHE A 34 -27.84 -14.35 -24.28
CA PHE A 34 -26.63 -14.33 -23.45
C PHE A 34 -25.40 -14.80 -24.23
N THR A 35 -24.30 -14.06 -24.09
CA THR A 35 -23.02 -14.40 -24.71
C THR A 35 -21.86 -13.99 -23.79
N LEU A 36 -20.80 -14.80 -23.78
CA LEU A 36 -19.56 -14.53 -23.05
C LEU A 36 -18.54 -13.86 -23.95
N THR A 37 -17.66 -13.04 -23.37
CA THR A 37 -16.52 -12.46 -24.09
C THR A 37 -15.45 -13.51 -24.43
N ALA A 38 -15.36 -14.58 -23.63
CA ALA A 38 -14.57 -15.78 -23.89
C ALA A 38 -15.10 -16.96 -23.06
N PRO A 39 -14.92 -18.22 -23.50
CA PRO A 39 -15.22 -19.39 -22.68
C PRO A 39 -14.31 -19.44 -21.43
N PRO A 40 -14.78 -19.97 -20.29
CA PRO A 40 -13.93 -20.18 -19.12
C PRO A 40 -12.79 -21.15 -19.41
N GLY A 41 -11.56 -20.80 -19.00
CA GLY A 41 -10.40 -21.70 -19.08
C GLY A 41 -10.36 -22.74 -17.95
N PRO A 42 -9.50 -23.78 -18.06
CA PRO A 42 -9.23 -24.68 -16.95
C PRO A 42 -8.52 -23.95 -15.80
N ALA A 43 -8.54 -24.58 -14.61
CA ALA A 43 -7.73 -24.12 -13.49
C ALA A 43 -6.25 -24.03 -13.89
N SER A 44 -5.57 -22.96 -13.45
CA SER A 44 -4.14 -22.75 -13.70
C SER A 44 -3.41 -22.45 -12.40
N PRO A 45 -2.15 -22.90 -12.27
CA PRO A 45 -1.35 -22.62 -11.08
C PRO A 45 -1.03 -21.12 -11.00
N TYR A 46 -0.91 -20.60 -9.78
CA TYR A 46 -0.48 -19.24 -9.50
C TYR A 46 0.57 -19.22 -8.38
N GLY A 47 1.45 -18.22 -8.39
CA GLY A 47 2.46 -18.04 -7.36
C GLY A 47 1.95 -17.14 -6.24
N VAL A 48 2.27 -17.47 -4.99
CA VAL A 48 2.12 -16.58 -3.84
C VAL A 48 3.50 -16.08 -3.45
N TYR A 49 3.71 -14.77 -3.50
CA TYR A 49 4.94 -14.15 -3.02
C TYR A 49 4.69 -13.54 -1.65
N ARG A 50 5.44 -14.02 -0.65
CA ARG A 50 5.41 -13.49 0.71
C ARG A 50 6.80 -13.07 1.14
N ALA A 51 6.92 -11.84 1.65
CA ALA A 51 8.13 -11.42 2.33
C ALA A 51 8.29 -12.20 3.64
N ALA A 52 9.49 -12.71 3.90
CA ALA A 52 9.85 -13.36 5.15
C ALA A 52 11.15 -12.75 5.67
N TYR A 53 11.28 -12.70 6.99
CA TYR A 53 12.56 -12.40 7.61
C TYR A 53 13.45 -13.64 7.53
N VAL A 54 14.72 -13.44 7.20
CA VAL A 54 15.77 -14.44 7.35
C VAL A 54 16.70 -13.97 8.45
N ASP A 55 17.32 -14.92 9.16
CA ASP A 55 18.34 -14.56 10.12
C ASP A 55 19.47 -13.80 9.40
N ARG A 56 19.95 -12.73 10.01
CA ARG A 56 21.03 -11.93 9.47
C ARG A 56 22.26 -12.78 9.17
N SER A 57 22.58 -13.74 10.04
CA SER A 57 23.73 -14.62 9.88
C SER A 57 23.63 -15.54 8.66
N ALA A 58 22.44 -15.67 8.05
CA ALA A 58 22.25 -16.42 6.82
C ALA A 58 22.69 -15.65 5.56
N VAL A 59 23.03 -14.35 5.67
CA VAL A 59 23.38 -13.49 4.53
C VAL A 59 24.78 -12.88 4.71
N THR A 60 25.67 -13.14 3.76
CA THR A 60 26.99 -12.50 3.71
C THR A 60 26.93 -11.15 2.99
N HIS A 61 26.98 -10.04 3.74
CA HIS A 61 27.06 -8.70 3.17
C HIS A 61 28.34 -8.55 2.34
N THR A 62 28.21 -8.32 1.04
CA THR A 62 29.34 -8.19 0.11
C THR A 62 29.14 -6.99 -0.80
N VAL A 63 30.15 -6.11 -0.87
CA VAL A 63 30.25 -5.08 -1.90
C VAL A 63 31.01 -5.67 -3.09
N VAL A 64 30.42 -5.56 -4.28
CA VAL A 64 31.11 -5.88 -5.55
C VAL A 64 31.49 -4.56 -6.21
N HIS A 65 32.79 -4.31 -6.29
CA HIS A 65 33.36 -3.11 -6.87
C HIS A 65 33.35 -3.18 -8.40
N ALA A 66 33.49 -2.03 -9.08
CA ALA A 66 33.44 -1.94 -10.54
C ALA A 66 34.57 -2.71 -11.25
N ASP A 67 35.69 -2.94 -10.55
CA ASP A 67 36.83 -3.77 -10.99
C ASP A 67 36.62 -5.28 -10.75
N GLY A 68 35.45 -5.66 -10.22
CA GLY A 68 35.12 -7.04 -9.87
C GLY A 68 35.64 -7.49 -8.50
N ARG A 69 36.39 -6.65 -7.77
CA ARG A 69 36.81 -6.95 -6.39
C ARG A 69 35.59 -7.13 -5.49
N ARG A 70 35.65 -8.12 -4.61
CA ARG A 70 34.61 -8.41 -3.63
C ARG A 70 35.13 -8.07 -2.24
N GLU A 71 34.36 -7.31 -1.49
CA GLU A 71 34.69 -6.90 -0.13
C GLU A 71 33.55 -7.34 0.79
N GLN A 72 33.86 -8.25 1.72
CA GLN A 72 32.90 -8.67 2.73
C GLN A 72 32.78 -7.58 3.79
N ILE A 73 31.56 -7.14 4.04
CA ILE A 73 31.23 -6.18 5.09
C ILE A 73 30.91 -6.96 6.36
N ALA A 74 31.69 -6.75 7.41
CA ALA A 74 31.43 -7.34 8.71
C ALA A 74 30.08 -6.84 9.26
N ASP A 75 29.41 -7.68 10.03
CA ASP A 75 28.20 -7.25 10.71
C ASP A 75 28.52 -6.13 11.72
N PRO A 76 27.65 -5.11 11.83
CA PRO A 76 27.82 -4.02 12.75
C PRO A 76 27.80 -4.57 14.18
N SER A 77 28.85 -4.24 14.94
CA SER A 77 29.06 -4.70 16.32
C SER A 77 28.11 -4.07 17.34
N LYS A 78 27.38 -3.01 16.94
CA LYS A 78 26.39 -2.32 17.76
C LYS A 78 25.05 -2.31 17.02
N SER A 79 24.07 -3.03 17.56
CA SER A 79 22.66 -2.75 17.29
C SER A 79 22.30 -1.52 18.11
N THR A 80 22.08 -0.38 17.46
CA THR A 80 21.51 0.79 18.14
C THR A 80 20.06 0.46 18.49
N SER A 81 19.87 0.00 19.72
CA SER A 81 18.61 -0.23 20.43
C SER A 81 17.64 -1.20 19.76
N THR A 82 17.04 -2.07 20.57
CA THR A 82 15.67 -2.54 20.34
C THR A 82 14.87 -1.36 19.80
N VAL A 83 14.46 -1.43 18.53
CA VAL A 83 13.33 -0.62 18.07
C VAL A 83 12.20 -1.11 18.95
N GLU A 84 11.90 -0.40 20.03
CA GLU A 84 10.63 -0.60 20.72
C GLU A 84 9.58 -0.57 19.62
N ASP A 85 8.73 -1.58 19.60
CA ASP A 85 7.60 -1.68 18.67
C ASP A 85 6.59 -0.58 19.03
N ALA A 86 6.99 0.65 18.73
CA ALA A 86 6.22 1.87 18.84
C ALA A 86 5.75 2.28 17.45
N SER A 87 5.48 1.28 16.59
CA SER A 87 4.89 1.46 15.28
C SER A 87 3.57 2.23 15.45
N GLY A 88 3.50 3.46 14.93
CA GLY A 88 2.33 4.34 15.04
C GLY A 88 2.05 4.99 16.40
N THR A 89 2.83 4.73 17.47
CA THR A 89 2.63 5.36 18.79
C THR A 89 3.62 6.49 19.09
N ARG A 90 4.58 6.75 18.20
CA ARG A 90 5.51 7.88 18.40
C ARG A 90 4.70 9.19 18.42
N PRO A 91 4.73 9.95 19.53
CA PRO A 91 4.07 11.23 19.59
C PRO A 91 4.55 12.09 18.43
N SER A 92 3.63 12.79 17.76
CA SER A 92 4.00 13.77 16.77
C SER A 92 5.03 14.71 17.41
N PRO A 93 6.18 14.98 16.78
CA PRO A 93 7.17 15.91 17.35
C PRO A 93 6.66 17.36 17.34
N TYR A 94 5.44 17.60 16.85
CA TYR A 94 4.87 18.93 16.67
C TYR A 94 3.78 19.23 17.72
N PRO A 95 3.78 20.42 18.33
CA PRO A 95 2.78 20.81 19.34
C PRO A 95 1.37 20.91 18.76
N HIS A 96 0.33 20.72 19.59
CA HIS A 96 -1.07 20.89 19.16
C HIS A 96 -1.32 22.32 18.66
N ALA A 97 -2.02 22.46 17.54
CA ALA A 97 -2.35 23.77 16.98
C ALA A 97 -3.73 24.24 17.49
N ALA A 98 -3.93 25.55 17.58
CA ALA A 98 -5.24 26.13 17.85
C ALA A 98 -6.21 25.88 16.68
N ASP A 99 -7.51 25.90 16.95
CA ASP A 99 -8.53 25.76 15.91
C ASP A 99 -8.42 26.88 14.88
N THR A 100 -8.43 26.50 13.59
CA THR A 100 -8.32 27.43 12.47
C THR A 100 -9.37 27.14 11.41
N LEU A 101 -9.64 28.14 10.56
CA LEU A 101 -10.54 27.97 9.42
C LEU A 101 -9.97 26.93 8.45
N THR A 102 -10.79 25.97 8.04
CA THR A 102 -10.41 24.93 7.08
C THR A 102 -11.30 24.92 5.84
N ARG A 103 -10.72 24.52 4.70
CA ARG A 103 -11.42 24.28 3.44
C ARG A 103 -11.33 22.80 3.06
N ARG A 104 -12.43 22.26 2.51
CA ARG A 104 -12.45 20.91 1.94
C ARG A 104 -11.79 20.91 0.56
N MET A 105 -10.63 20.29 0.44
CA MET A 105 -9.84 20.21 -0.80
C MET A 105 -9.20 18.83 -0.96
N PRO A 106 -8.86 18.40 -2.19
CA PRO A 106 -8.12 17.16 -2.39
C PRO A 106 -6.82 17.15 -1.60
N LEU A 107 -6.47 16.04 -0.94
CA LEU A 107 -5.18 15.89 -0.24
C LEU A 107 -4.00 16.21 -1.18
N GLY A 108 -4.15 15.85 -2.46
CA GLY A 108 -3.19 16.10 -3.52
C GLY A 108 -2.98 17.55 -3.91
N THR A 109 -3.68 18.52 -3.28
CA THR A 109 -3.49 19.97 -3.52
C THR A 109 -2.04 20.39 -3.36
N PHE A 110 -1.33 19.85 -2.35
CA PHE A 110 0.11 20.04 -2.19
C PHE A 110 0.84 18.80 -1.64
N VAL A 111 0.11 17.71 -1.36
CA VAL A 111 0.72 16.45 -0.92
C VAL A 111 1.00 15.57 -2.14
N HIS A 112 2.25 15.15 -2.27
CA HIS A 112 2.69 14.21 -3.29
C HIS A 112 2.65 12.78 -2.75
N ALA A 113 2.53 11.80 -3.64
CA ALA A 113 2.44 10.40 -3.25
C ALA A 113 3.18 9.46 -4.23
N ARG A 114 3.65 8.34 -3.70
CA ARG A 114 4.07 7.17 -4.45
C ARG A 114 3.61 5.94 -3.70
N SER A 115 3.20 4.94 -4.45
CA SER A 115 2.75 3.68 -3.88
C SER A 115 3.22 2.49 -4.70
N GLY A 116 3.25 1.34 -4.05
CA GLY A 116 3.69 0.09 -4.64
C GLY A 116 3.45 -1.08 -3.70
N ASP A 117 3.55 -2.28 -4.24
CA ASP A 117 3.41 -3.52 -3.50
C ASP A 117 4.66 -3.86 -2.68
N LYS A 118 4.42 -4.63 -1.62
CA LYS A 118 5.41 -5.39 -0.86
C LYS A 118 4.85 -6.79 -0.65
N GLY A 119 4.71 -7.53 -1.75
CA GLY A 119 3.98 -8.79 -1.76
C GLY A 119 2.48 -8.56 -1.59
N GLY A 120 1.88 -9.13 -0.54
CA GLY A 120 0.48 -8.92 -0.18
C GLY A 120 0.17 -7.54 0.42
N ASP A 121 1.21 -6.81 0.84
CA ASP A 121 1.08 -5.52 1.51
C ASP A 121 1.19 -4.36 0.51
N ALA A 122 0.64 -3.21 0.86
CA ALA A 122 0.81 -1.97 0.09
C ALA A 122 1.64 -0.96 0.88
N ASN A 123 2.63 -0.38 0.22
CA ASN A 123 3.41 0.74 0.74
C ASN A 123 2.92 2.05 0.09
N LEU A 124 2.66 3.06 0.91
CA LEU A 124 2.20 4.38 0.51
C LEU A 124 3.10 5.45 1.14
N GLY A 125 3.93 6.09 0.33
CA GLY A 125 4.69 7.27 0.72
C GLY A 125 3.93 8.54 0.37
N LEU A 126 3.83 9.47 1.33
CA LEU A 126 3.26 10.80 1.19
C LEU A 126 4.30 11.84 1.58
N TRP A 127 4.45 12.93 0.84
CA TRP A 127 5.40 13.99 1.19
C TRP A 127 4.99 15.37 0.69
N ILE A 128 5.59 16.40 1.31
CA ILE A 128 5.55 17.78 0.84
C ILE A 128 6.81 18.02 0.01
N ALA A 129 6.67 18.57 -1.19
CA ALA A 129 7.84 18.95 -2.00
C ALA A 129 8.62 20.08 -1.31
N HIS A 130 9.94 19.99 -1.35
CA HIS A 130 10.81 21.07 -0.89
C HIS A 130 10.94 22.10 -2.00
N ASP A 131 9.93 22.96 -2.13
CA ASP A 131 9.74 23.94 -3.21
C ASP A 131 10.08 25.38 -2.79
N ASP A 132 10.91 25.54 -1.75
CA ASP A 132 11.26 26.82 -1.10
C ASP A 132 10.05 27.63 -0.61
N SER A 133 8.87 27.01 -0.52
CA SER A 133 7.69 27.67 0.03
C SER A 133 7.91 28.00 1.51
N PRO A 134 7.58 29.22 1.96
CA PRO A 134 7.62 29.57 3.39
C PRO A 134 6.62 28.75 4.23
N ARG A 135 5.76 27.95 3.58
CA ARG A 135 4.77 27.07 4.21
C ARG A 135 5.25 25.62 4.37
N TYR A 136 6.45 25.29 3.88
CA TYR A 136 6.96 23.91 3.87
C TYR A 136 6.87 23.25 5.26
N ASP A 137 7.47 23.85 6.28
CA ASP A 137 7.49 23.28 7.64
C ASP A 137 6.08 23.13 8.22
N ALA A 138 5.21 24.10 7.99
CA ALA A 138 3.82 24.06 8.44
C ALA A 138 3.02 22.95 7.74
N ARG A 139 3.24 22.72 6.44
CA ARG A 139 2.63 21.64 5.65
C ARG A 139 3.15 20.27 6.09
N VAL A 140 4.45 20.14 6.36
CA VAL A 140 5.06 18.90 6.86
C VAL A 140 4.50 18.53 8.24
N ALA A 141 4.41 19.52 9.15
CA ALA A 141 3.82 19.33 10.46
C ALA A 141 2.33 18.94 10.37
N TRP A 142 1.57 19.57 9.47
CA TRP A 142 0.17 19.23 9.22
C TRP A 142 0.02 17.80 8.66
N LEU A 143 0.81 17.41 7.66
CA LEU A 143 0.77 16.07 7.07
C LEU A 143 1.08 14.99 8.11
N SER A 144 2.11 15.23 8.94
CA SER A 144 2.54 14.30 10.00
C SER A 144 1.49 14.07 11.07
N LYS A 145 0.58 15.04 11.29
CA LYS A 145 -0.55 14.91 12.21
C LYS A 145 -1.79 14.32 11.56
N LEU A 146 -2.04 14.67 10.30
CA LEU A 146 -3.18 14.19 9.57
C LEU A 146 -3.10 12.67 9.37
N ILE A 147 -1.94 12.16 8.97
CA ILE A 147 -1.80 10.76 8.59
C ILE A 147 -1.55 9.90 9.83
N THR A 148 -2.62 9.26 10.30
CA THR A 148 -2.64 8.27 11.38
C THR A 148 -3.23 6.95 10.87
N PRO A 149 -3.04 5.81 11.56
CA PRO A 149 -3.70 4.56 11.18
C PRO A 149 -5.21 4.71 10.97
N THR A 150 -5.90 5.39 11.89
CA THR A 150 -7.33 5.69 11.78
C THR A 150 -7.65 6.52 10.54
N ARG A 151 -6.89 7.59 10.29
CA ARG A 151 -7.14 8.45 9.12
C ARG A 151 -6.91 7.70 7.80
N VAL A 152 -5.90 6.82 7.75
CA VAL A 152 -5.63 5.99 6.58
C VAL A 152 -6.82 5.07 6.28
N ARG A 153 -7.41 4.45 7.30
CA ARG A 153 -8.62 3.60 7.18
C ARG A 153 -9.84 4.37 6.66
N GLU A 154 -9.98 5.64 7.06
CA GLU A 154 -11.05 6.51 6.52
C GLU A 154 -10.79 6.89 5.06
N LEU A 155 -9.54 7.16 4.69
CA LEU A 155 -9.16 7.53 3.32
C LEU A 155 -9.24 6.33 2.36
N ILE A 156 -8.94 5.13 2.85
CA ILE A 156 -8.94 3.87 2.12
C ILE A 156 -9.90 2.90 2.84
N PRO A 157 -11.21 2.92 2.51
CA PRO A 157 -12.20 2.07 3.17
C PRO A 157 -11.88 0.57 3.11
N GLU A 158 -11.21 0.11 2.06
CA GLU A 158 -10.78 -1.29 1.96
C GLU A 158 -9.70 -1.69 2.96
N ALA A 159 -9.11 -0.71 3.67
CA ALA A 159 -8.17 -0.94 4.76
C ALA A 159 -8.82 -0.90 6.16
N ALA A 160 -10.15 -0.75 6.26
CA ALA A 160 -10.86 -0.53 7.53
C ALA A 160 -10.49 -1.54 8.63
N ASP A 161 -10.39 -2.81 8.28
CA ASP A 161 -10.07 -3.91 9.21
C ASP A 161 -8.61 -4.39 9.08
N LEU A 162 -7.77 -3.66 8.33
CA LEU A 162 -6.38 -4.02 8.11
C LEU A 162 -5.46 -3.37 9.14
N ASP A 163 -4.33 -4.04 9.36
CA ASP A 163 -3.23 -3.47 10.12
C ASP A 163 -2.52 -2.38 9.30
N VAL A 164 -2.29 -1.24 9.94
CA VAL A 164 -1.76 -0.03 9.30
C VAL A 164 -0.66 0.54 10.18
N GLU A 165 0.56 0.50 9.66
CA GLU A 165 1.73 1.06 10.32
C GLU A 165 2.08 2.40 9.68
N VAL A 166 2.30 3.41 10.52
CA VAL A 166 2.65 4.77 10.08
C VAL A 166 4.03 5.14 10.59
N TYR A 167 4.89 5.50 9.66
CA TYR A 167 6.28 5.89 9.89
C TYR A 167 6.47 7.36 9.51
N LEU A 168 6.64 8.21 10.51
CA LEU A 168 6.94 9.62 10.29
C LEU A 168 8.38 9.81 9.83
N LEU A 169 8.58 10.56 8.75
CA LEU A 169 9.88 10.87 8.15
C LEU A 169 10.05 12.41 8.09
N PRO A 170 10.11 13.10 9.25
CA PRO A 170 10.06 14.57 9.29
C PRO A 170 11.24 15.22 8.55
N ASN A 171 12.43 14.63 8.61
CA ASN A 171 13.62 15.12 7.90
C ASN A 171 13.52 14.99 6.36
N LEU A 172 12.54 14.24 5.86
CA LEU A 172 12.23 14.09 4.44
C LEU A 172 10.92 14.80 4.07
N GLY A 173 10.29 15.51 5.01
CA GLY A 173 9.00 16.15 4.80
C GLY A 173 7.85 15.18 4.52
N GLY A 174 7.95 13.93 4.99
CA GLY A 174 7.06 12.86 4.56
C GLY A 174 6.61 11.89 5.65
N VAL A 175 5.71 11.01 5.24
CA VAL A 175 5.14 9.91 6.03
C VAL A 175 5.10 8.67 5.13
N ASN A 176 5.60 7.55 5.63
CA ASN A 176 5.43 6.26 4.96
C ASN A 176 4.38 5.43 5.70
N VAL A 177 3.45 4.87 4.96
CA VAL A 177 2.35 4.04 5.48
C VAL A 177 2.49 2.65 4.88
N LEU A 178 2.45 1.63 5.74
CA LEU A 178 2.41 0.24 5.33
C LEU A 178 1.05 -0.34 5.71
N ILE A 179 0.33 -0.85 4.71
CA ILE A 179 -1.02 -1.41 4.87
C ILE A 179 -0.92 -2.91 4.63
N ARG A 180 -1.05 -3.70 5.69
CA ARG A 180 -0.87 -5.15 5.64
C ARG A 180 -2.05 -5.82 4.95
N GLY A 181 -1.77 -6.72 4.01
CA GLY A 181 -2.78 -7.54 3.34
C GLY A 181 -3.73 -6.80 2.39
N LEU A 182 -3.50 -5.52 2.06
CA LEU A 182 -4.37 -4.76 1.15
C LEU A 182 -4.50 -5.41 -0.24
N LEU A 183 -3.46 -6.14 -0.66
CA LEU A 183 -3.36 -6.82 -1.95
C LEU A 183 -3.61 -8.34 -1.82
N GLY A 184 -4.11 -8.82 -0.67
CA GLY A 184 -4.33 -10.23 -0.38
C GLY A 184 -3.02 -11.01 -0.40
N ASP A 185 -2.95 -12.07 -1.21
CA ASP A 185 -1.74 -12.92 -1.35
C ASP A 185 -0.70 -12.35 -2.34
N GLY A 186 -0.84 -11.07 -2.71
CA GLY A 186 0.09 -10.32 -3.56
C GLY A 186 -0.24 -10.37 -5.05
N VAL A 187 0.56 -9.65 -5.85
CA VAL A 187 0.29 -9.35 -7.28
C VAL A 187 -0.05 -10.59 -8.10
N ALA A 188 0.71 -11.68 -7.91
CA ALA A 188 0.57 -12.91 -8.68
C ALA A 188 -0.68 -13.74 -8.30
N ALA A 189 -1.32 -13.41 -7.19
CA ALA A 189 -2.49 -14.10 -6.65
C ALA A 189 -3.71 -13.18 -6.47
N GLY A 190 -3.56 -11.88 -6.73
CA GLY A 190 -4.53 -10.83 -6.46
C GLY A 190 -5.53 -10.64 -7.60
N THR A 191 -6.77 -10.32 -7.24
CA THR A 191 -7.90 -10.10 -8.17
C THR A 191 -8.24 -8.62 -8.34
N ARG A 192 -7.49 -7.73 -7.68
CA ARG A 192 -7.71 -6.28 -7.73
C ARG A 192 -7.36 -5.73 -9.13
N PHE A 193 -8.08 -4.68 -9.51
CA PHE A 193 -7.78 -3.92 -10.74
C PHE A 193 -6.37 -3.28 -10.71
N ASP A 194 -5.93 -2.85 -9.53
CA ASP A 194 -4.57 -2.37 -9.26
C ASP A 194 -3.86 -3.36 -8.31
N PRO A 195 -3.34 -4.48 -8.83
CA PRO A 195 -2.74 -5.53 -8.00
C PRO A 195 -1.39 -5.11 -7.42
N GLN A 196 -0.78 -4.02 -7.90
CA GLN A 196 0.52 -3.51 -7.48
C GLN A 196 0.43 -2.24 -6.61
N ALA A 197 -0.79 -1.82 -6.24
CA ALA A 197 -1.04 -0.55 -5.56
C ALA A 197 -0.44 0.68 -6.27
N LYS A 198 -0.26 0.69 -7.59
CA LYS A 198 0.35 1.82 -8.32
C LYS A 198 -0.55 3.06 -8.35
N GLY A 199 -1.86 2.85 -8.41
CA GLY A 199 -2.87 3.91 -8.37
C GLY A 199 -3.25 4.34 -6.96
N LEU A 200 -2.82 3.61 -5.92
CA LEU A 200 -3.20 3.89 -4.52
C LEU A 200 -2.81 5.30 -4.07
N GLY A 201 -1.62 5.78 -4.45
CA GLY A 201 -1.18 7.15 -4.14
C GLY A 201 -2.11 8.20 -4.73
N GLU A 202 -2.49 8.06 -6.00
CA GLU A 202 -3.42 8.99 -6.65
C GLU A 202 -4.84 8.88 -6.08
N TRP A 203 -5.30 7.68 -5.73
CA TRP A 203 -6.56 7.47 -5.04
C TRP A 203 -6.61 8.28 -3.73
N VAL A 204 -5.58 8.15 -2.89
CA VAL A 204 -5.48 8.87 -1.62
C VAL A 204 -5.37 10.38 -1.85
N ARG A 205 -4.57 10.83 -2.82
CA ARG A 205 -4.44 12.25 -3.20
C ARG A 205 -5.76 12.86 -3.67
N SER A 206 -6.62 12.07 -4.31
CA SER A 206 -7.93 12.56 -4.78
C SER A 206 -8.95 12.79 -3.66
N ARG A 207 -8.73 12.20 -2.47
CA ARG A 207 -9.66 12.30 -1.35
C ARG A 207 -9.72 13.71 -0.80
N LEU A 208 -10.94 14.19 -0.55
CA LEU A 208 -11.13 15.47 0.11
C LEU A 208 -10.75 15.37 1.60
N VAL A 209 -9.94 16.32 2.05
CA VAL A 209 -9.54 16.52 3.44
C VAL A 209 -9.78 17.98 3.84
N SER A 210 -9.83 18.26 5.13
CA SER A 210 -9.93 19.62 5.64
C SER A 210 -8.52 20.20 5.75
N ILE A 211 -8.23 21.22 4.95
CA ILE A 211 -6.93 21.90 4.89
C ILE A 211 -7.07 23.29 5.50
N GLU A 212 -6.19 23.65 6.43
CA GLU A 212 -6.17 24.99 7.03
C GLU A 212 -5.87 26.06 5.96
N GLU A 213 -6.62 27.18 5.95
CA GLU A 213 -6.49 28.21 4.90
C GLU A 213 -5.04 28.75 4.79
N ARG A 214 -4.31 28.82 5.91
CA ARG A 214 -2.91 29.27 5.95
C ARG A 214 -1.92 28.36 5.23
N LEU A 215 -2.29 27.10 4.95
CA LEU A 215 -1.44 26.11 4.27
C LEU A 215 -1.60 26.14 2.75
N LEU A 216 -2.67 26.77 2.24
CA LEU A 216 -3.00 26.85 0.82
C LEU A 216 -2.09 27.85 0.11
#